data_AF-A0A258E732-F1
#
_entry.id   AF-A0A258E732-F1
#
_cell.length_a   1.000
_cell.length_b   1.000
_cell.length_c   1.000
_cell.angle_alpha   90.00
_cell.angle_beta   90.00
_cell.angle_gamma   90.00
#
_symmetry.space_group_name_H-M   'P 1'
#
loop_
_entity.id
_entity.type
_entity.pdbx_description
1 polymer ?
#
loop_
_entity_poly.entity_id
_entity_poly.type
_entity_poly.pdbx_seq_one_letter_code
_entity_poly.pdbx_strand_id
1 'polypeptide(L)'
;MTSLLDVVRSVAPKAMAGYAGAFAEGADLFARYGLTTPLRQAHFLAQVLHETGGLTIGRESMNYRAARILEIFGVGKHSAAVTPTEAARLAGDQPGLSERVYGLGNPRKARELGNTDPGDGYAYRGNGVMQTTGRGAHQRLGIACGVGDLFVREPSALTSAKYALLPALAEWAEIGGNGLADKNDLRTITRRINGGYNGLADREAWFNKVWPMLRSTPSAAWEVADIDGDMRAIQAALNALGYSLAEDGRFGPRTKAAVADFQRANRLKADGIPGPVTCAALELRLATTRPARAA
;
A
#
# COMPACT_ATOMS: atom_id res chain seq x y z
N MET A 1 -21.21 16.12 -7.93
CA MET A 1 -19.94 15.57 -7.42
C MET A 1 -19.89 14.11 -7.80
N THR A 2 -18.80 13.64 -8.41
CA THR A 2 -18.57 12.22 -8.70
C THR A 2 -18.52 11.44 -7.39
N SER A 3 -19.28 10.35 -7.24
CA SER A 3 -19.18 9.52 -6.04
C SER A 3 -17.93 8.62 -6.09
N LEU A 4 -17.48 8.10 -4.94
CA LEU A 4 -16.36 7.14 -4.92
C LEU A 4 -16.70 5.86 -5.68
N LEU A 5 -17.96 5.45 -5.67
CA LEU A 5 -18.43 4.32 -6.48
C LEU A 5 -18.26 4.57 -7.98
N ASP A 6 -18.58 5.78 -8.45
CA ASP A 6 -18.44 6.13 -9.88
C ASP A 6 -16.96 6.12 -10.30
N VAL A 7 -16.08 6.62 -9.43
CA VAL A 7 -14.62 6.55 -9.65
C VAL A 7 -14.17 5.10 -9.74
N VAL A 8 -14.54 4.27 -8.77
CA VAL A 8 -14.19 2.84 -8.74
C VAL A 8 -14.70 2.12 -9.99
N ARG A 9 -15.94 2.36 -10.42
CA ARG A 9 -16.51 1.76 -11.64
C ARG A 9 -15.74 2.15 -12.89
N SER A 10 -15.20 3.37 -12.94
CA SER A 10 -14.41 3.84 -14.07
C SER A 10 -13.01 3.22 -14.12
N VAL A 11 -12.29 3.19 -12.99
CA VAL A 11 -10.89 2.76 -12.96
C VAL A 11 -10.69 1.26 -12.69
N ALA A 12 -11.69 0.62 -12.09
CA ALA A 12 -11.71 -0.79 -11.69
C ALA A 12 -13.05 -1.46 -12.07
N PRO A 13 -13.40 -1.54 -13.37
CA PRO A 13 -14.70 -2.06 -13.83
C PRO A 13 -14.93 -3.55 -13.52
N LYS A 14 -13.87 -4.28 -13.16
CA LYS A 14 -13.92 -5.70 -12.77
C LYS A 14 -13.91 -5.90 -11.25
N ALA A 15 -14.10 -4.84 -10.48
CA ALA A 15 -14.14 -4.92 -9.02
C ALA A 15 -15.17 -5.97 -8.56
N MET A 16 -14.79 -6.77 -7.57
CA MET A 16 -15.69 -7.74 -6.96
C MET A 16 -16.91 -7.04 -6.38
N ALA A 17 -18.09 -7.68 -6.45
CA ALA A 17 -19.35 -7.11 -6.00
C ALA A 17 -19.31 -6.62 -4.54
N GLY A 18 -18.63 -7.38 -3.67
CA GLY A 18 -18.44 -6.98 -2.27
C GLY A 18 -17.67 -5.66 -2.12
N TYR A 19 -16.57 -5.48 -2.85
CA TYR A 19 -15.82 -4.22 -2.81
C TYR A 19 -16.59 -3.07 -3.44
N ALA A 20 -17.24 -3.28 -4.59
CA ALA A 20 -18.07 -2.26 -5.21
C ALA A 20 -19.22 -1.82 -4.28
N GLY A 21 -19.88 -2.78 -3.62
CA GLY A 21 -20.91 -2.51 -2.61
C GLY A 21 -20.36 -1.73 -1.42
N ALA A 22 -19.12 -1.99 -0.99
CA ALA A 22 -18.49 -1.26 0.10
C ALA A 22 -18.30 0.24 -0.20
N PHE A 23 -18.02 0.60 -1.45
CA PHE A 23 -17.99 2.02 -1.86
C PHE A 23 -19.38 2.63 -2.04
N ALA A 24 -20.41 1.81 -2.33
CA ALA A 24 -21.79 2.26 -2.42
C ALA A 24 -22.39 2.57 -1.04
N GLU A 25 -22.08 1.73 -0.04
CA GLU A 25 -22.66 1.81 1.31
C GLU A 25 -21.74 2.52 2.32
N GLY A 26 -20.49 2.79 1.95
CA GLY A 26 -19.43 3.23 2.87
C GLY A 26 -19.46 4.70 3.29
N ALA A 27 -20.46 5.50 2.89
CA ALA A 27 -20.47 6.95 3.12
C ALA A 27 -20.29 7.33 4.61
N ASP A 28 -21.06 6.71 5.51
CA ASP A 28 -20.97 6.93 6.95
C ASP A 28 -19.60 6.50 7.50
N LEU A 29 -19.05 5.43 6.95
CA LEU A 29 -17.74 4.93 7.34
C LEU A 29 -16.63 5.90 6.91
N PHE A 30 -16.68 6.44 5.69
CA PHE A 30 -15.75 7.46 5.23
C PHE A 30 -15.85 8.74 6.08
N ALA A 31 -17.05 9.17 6.44
CA ALA A 31 -17.26 10.32 7.32
C ALA A 31 -16.66 10.08 8.71
N ARG A 32 -16.94 8.92 9.32
CA ARG A 32 -16.40 8.50 10.63
C ARG A 32 -14.87 8.52 10.67
N TYR A 33 -14.22 8.11 9.58
CA TYR A 33 -12.76 8.09 9.46
C TYR A 33 -12.16 9.38 8.88
N GLY A 34 -12.97 10.42 8.65
CA GLY A 34 -12.51 11.71 8.14
C GLY A 34 -12.02 11.68 6.69
N LEU A 35 -12.39 10.67 5.90
CA LEU A 35 -12.07 10.53 4.47
C LEU A 35 -13.00 11.41 3.60
N THR A 36 -13.11 12.69 3.96
CA THR A 36 -14.14 13.61 3.48
C THR A 36 -13.66 14.58 2.39
N THR A 37 -12.34 14.69 2.17
CA THR A 37 -11.78 15.54 1.11
C THR A 37 -11.43 14.71 -0.13
N PRO A 38 -11.57 15.28 -1.35
CA PRO A 38 -11.16 14.61 -2.59
C PRO A 38 -9.72 14.08 -2.55
N LEU A 39 -8.79 14.82 -1.91
CA LEU A 39 -7.39 14.44 -1.87
C LEU A 39 -7.14 13.24 -0.95
N ARG A 40 -7.77 13.23 0.24
CA ARG A 40 -7.73 12.07 1.14
C ARG A 40 -8.30 10.83 0.46
N GLN A 41 -9.45 10.98 -0.19
CA GLN A 41 -10.09 9.90 -0.94
C GLN A 41 -9.21 9.36 -2.07
N ALA A 42 -8.56 10.24 -2.83
CA ALA A 42 -7.66 9.83 -3.91
C ALA A 42 -6.44 9.03 -3.39
N HIS A 43 -5.80 9.49 -2.31
CA HIS A 43 -4.70 8.74 -1.70
C HIS A 43 -5.15 7.40 -1.14
N PHE A 44 -6.26 7.36 -0.40
CA PHE A 44 -6.79 6.12 0.14
C PHE A 44 -7.13 5.12 -0.97
N LEU A 45 -7.86 5.56 -2.02
CA LEU A 45 -8.17 4.72 -3.17
C LEU A 45 -6.92 4.18 -3.86
N ALA A 46 -5.87 5.00 -4.00
CA ALA A 46 -4.63 4.56 -4.62
C ALA A 46 -3.97 3.39 -3.88
N GLN A 47 -4.02 3.41 -2.54
CA GLN A 47 -3.53 2.30 -1.72
C GLN A 47 -4.42 1.06 -1.90
N VAL A 48 -5.73 1.21 -1.71
CA VAL A 48 -6.67 0.08 -1.80
C VAL A 48 -6.64 -0.59 -3.18
N LEU A 49 -6.59 0.19 -4.26
CA LEU A 49 -6.52 -0.33 -5.63
C LEU A 49 -5.22 -1.08 -5.89
N HIS A 50 -4.10 -0.62 -5.33
CA HIS A 50 -2.83 -1.33 -5.41
C HIS A 50 -2.87 -2.67 -4.67
N GLU A 51 -3.27 -2.67 -3.39
CA GLU A 51 -3.26 -3.88 -2.55
C GLU A 51 -4.16 -5.00 -3.09
N THR A 52 -5.22 -4.63 -3.82
CA THR A 52 -6.26 -5.57 -4.26
C THR A 52 -6.19 -5.92 -5.74
N GLY A 53 -5.16 -5.46 -6.45
CA GLY A 53 -5.06 -5.62 -7.90
C GLY A 53 -6.28 -5.05 -8.63
N GLY A 54 -6.65 -3.80 -8.31
CA GLY A 54 -7.84 -3.14 -8.84
C GLY A 54 -9.14 -3.75 -8.32
N LEU A 55 -9.21 -4.10 -7.03
CA LEU A 55 -10.38 -4.67 -6.36
C LEU A 55 -10.83 -6.02 -6.94
N THR A 56 -9.93 -6.77 -7.56
CA THR A 56 -10.23 -8.09 -8.12
C THR A 56 -9.81 -9.23 -7.19
N ILE A 57 -8.94 -8.94 -6.22
CA ILE A 57 -8.39 -9.92 -5.28
C ILE A 57 -9.06 -9.76 -3.92
N GLY A 58 -9.93 -10.72 -3.59
CA GLY A 58 -10.63 -10.79 -2.31
C GLY A 58 -9.97 -11.76 -1.33
N ARG A 59 -9.68 -12.97 -1.81
CA ARG A 59 -9.07 -14.03 -1.01
C ARG A 59 -8.00 -14.75 -1.82
N GLU A 60 -6.99 -15.26 -1.14
CA GLU A 60 -5.99 -16.11 -1.76
C GLU A 60 -6.70 -17.31 -2.40
N SER A 61 -6.41 -17.56 -3.68
CA SER A 61 -7.11 -18.60 -4.46
C SER A 61 -6.73 -20.00 -3.99
N MET A 62 -5.43 -20.23 -3.73
CA MET A 62 -4.87 -21.55 -3.42
C MET A 62 -5.15 -22.62 -4.49
N ASN A 63 -5.62 -22.22 -5.66
CA ASN A 63 -5.84 -23.09 -6.81
C ASN A 63 -4.63 -23.04 -7.75
N TYR A 64 -3.68 -23.96 -7.55
CA TYR A 64 -2.44 -24.01 -8.30
C TYR A 64 -2.23 -25.36 -8.96
N ARG A 65 -1.53 -25.35 -10.10
CA ARG A 65 -0.96 -26.56 -10.70
C ARG A 65 0.25 -27.01 -9.89
N ALA A 66 0.56 -28.32 -9.90
CA ALA A 66 1.66 -28.90 -9.13
C ALA A 66 3.01 -28.16 -9.31
N ALA A 67 3.36 -27.81 -10.56
CA ALA A 67 4.58 -27.05 -10.84
C ALA A 67 4.62 -25.70 -10.08
N ARG A 68 3.51 -24.95 -10.10
CA ARG A 68 3.40 -23.66 -9.42
C ARG A 68 3.40 -23.82 -7.89
N ILE A 69 2.84 -24.91 -7.37
CA ILE A 69 2.92 -25.25 -5.94
C ILE A 69 4.38 -25.42 -5.52
N LEU A 70 5.19 -26.12 -6.30
CA LEU A 70 6.62 -26.33 -5.97
C LEU A 70 7.43 -25.04 -6.07
N GLU A 71 7.13 -24.17 -7.02
CA GLU A 71 7.80 -22.87 -7.15
C GLU A 71 7.57 -21.97 -5.93
N ILE A 72 6.34 -21.95 -5.40
CA ILE A 72 5.97 -21.06 -4.28
C ILE A 72 6.21 -21.75 -2.94
N PHE A 73 5.68 -22.95 -2.76
CA PHE A 73 5.57 -23.63 -1.47
C PHE A 73 6.54 -24.81 -1.30
N GLY A 74 7.39 -25.08 -2.29
CA GLY A 74 8.27 -26.23 -2.32
C GLY A 74 9.36 -26.23 -1.25
N VAL A 75 10.03 -27.39 -1.12
CA VAL A 75 11.20 -27.55 -0.24
C VAL A 75 12.26 -26.49 -0.56
N GLY A 76 12.74 -25.80 0.47
CA GLY A 76 13.71 -24.70 0.35
C GLY A 76 13.15 -23.38 -0.20
N LYS A 77 11.84 -23.31 -0.52
CA LYS A 77 11.15 -22.08 -0.98
C LYS A 77 10.22 -21.49 0.06
N HIS A 78 9.54 -22.35 0.83
CA HIS A 78 8.60 -21.92 1.86
C HIS A 78 8.65 -22.84 3.08
N SER A 79 8.17 -22.35 4.23
CA SER A 79 8.08 -23.13 5.48
C SER A 79 7.23 -24.40 5.36
N ALA A 80 6.28 -24.42 4.44
CA ALA A 80 5.47 -25.60 4.15
C ALA A 80 6.33 -26.74 3.58
N ALA A 81 7.39 -26.43 2.84
CA ALA A 81 8.30 -27.40 2.24
C ALA A 81 7.56 -28.54 1.50
N VAL A 82 6.62 -28.17 0.63
CA VAL A 82 5.79 -29.13 -0.13
C VAL A 82 6.68 -29.95 -1.07
N THR A 83 6.55 -31.27 -1.00
CA THR A 83 7.30 -32.20 -1.86
C THR A 83 6.63 -32.36 -3.24
N PRO A 84 7.35 -32.85 -4.28
CA PRO A 84 6.75 -33.13 -5.59
C PRO A 84 5.53 -34.05 -5.53
N THR A 85 5.58 -35.09 -4.69
CA THR A 85 4.46 -36.02 -4.48
C THR A 85 3.26 -35.33 -3.85
N GLU A 86 3.46 -34.50 -2.83
CA GLU A 86 2.38 -33.71 -2.24
C GLU A 86 1.80 -32.71 -3.23
N ALA A 87 2.65 -32.01 -3.99
CA ALA A 87 2.21 -31.04 -4.99
C ALA A 87 1.34 -31.65 -6.08
N ALA A 88 1.66 -32.88 -6.52
CA ALA A 88 0.84 -33.61 -7.48
C ALA A 88 -0.56 -33.93 -6.91
N ARG A 89 -0.62 -34.33 -5.64
CA ARG A 89 -1.90 -34.63 -4.93
C ARG A 89 -2.73 -33.38 -4.65
N LEU A 90 -2.07 -32.28 -4.28
CA LEU A 90 -2.72 -31.04 -3.85
C LEU A 90 -3.06 -30.09 -5.01
N ALA A 91 -2.67 -30.43 -6.24
CA ALA A 91 -2.97 -29.61 -7.41
C ALA A 91 -4.50 -29.45 -7.60
N GLY A 92 -4.97 -28.20 -7.58
CA GLY A 92 -6.41 -27.88 -7.65
C GLY A 92 -7.20 -28.06 -6.35
N ASP A 93 -6.64 -28.72 -5.34
CA ASP A 93 -7.25 -28.92 -4.02
C ASP A 93 -6.94 -27.72 -3.11
N GLN A 94 -7.74 -26.65 -3.23
CA GLN A 94 -7.54 -25.43 -2.46
C GLN A 94 -7.60 -25.66 -0.95
N PRO A 95 -8.62 -26.37 -0.40
CA PRO A 95 -8.67 -26.65 1.02
C PRO A 95 -7.46 -27.46 1.50
N GLY A 96 -7.13 -28.56 0.81
CA GLY A 96 -6.00 -29.39 1.19
C GLY A 96 -4.66 -28.66 1.12
N LEU A 97 -4.43 -27.85 0.09
CA LEU A 97 -3.22 -27.04 -0.02
C LEU A 97 -3.16 -26.00 1.11
N SER A 98 -4.27 -25.35 1.42
CA SER A 98 -4.32 -24.35 2.49
C SER A 98 -4.09 -24.96 3.87
N GLU A 99 -4.65 -26.14 4.14
CA GLU A 99 -4.36 -26.89 5.36
C GLU A 99 -2.90 -27.31 5.44
N ARG A 100 -2.29 -27.67 4.31
CA ARG A 100 -0.88 -28.04 4.26
C ARG A 100 0.05 -26.85 4.48
N VAL A 101 -0.33 -25.66 4.03
CA VAL A 101 0.52 -24.45 4.07
C VAL A 101 0.32 -23.65 5.37
N TYR A 102 -0.93 -23.41 5.75
CA TYR A 102 -1.33 -22.53 6.85
C TYR A 102 -2.00 -23.26 8.02
N GLY A 103 -2.54 -24.46 7.79
CA GLY A 103 -3.24 -25.25 8.80
C GLY A 103 -2.35 -26.30 9.47
N LEU A 104 -2.98 -27.32 10.04
CA LEU A 104 -2.30 -28.35 10.86
C LEU A 104 -1.24 -29.16 10.09
N GLY A 105 -1.25 -29.14 8.76
CA GLY A 105 -0.20 -29.72 7.92
C GLY A 105 1.13 -28.95 7.96
N ASN A 106 1.17 -27.77 8.59
CA ASN A 106 2.39 -27.03 8.91
C ASN A 106 2.32 -26.53 10.37
N PRO A 107 2.61 -27.38 11.37
CA PRO A 107 2.32 -27.07 12.78
C PRO A 107 3.01 -25.81 13.30
N ARG A 108 4.21 -25.50 12.81
CA ARG A 108 4.92 -24.27 13.19
C ARG A 108 4.17 -23.03 12.69
N LYS A 109 3.80 -23.02 11.41
CA LYS A 109 3.06 -21.90 10.81
C LYS A 109 1.64 -21.79 11.38
N ALA A 110 0.97 -22.91 11.61
CA ALA A 110 -0.36 -22.94 12.24
C ALA A 110 -0.35 -22.24 13.62
N ARG A 111 0.62 -22.57 14.49
CA ARG A 111 0.78 -21.91 15.79
C ARG A 111 1.05 -20.41 15.66
N GLU A 112 1.91 -20.01 14.73
CA GLU A 112 2.19 -18.59 14.45
C GLU A 112 0.93 -17.81 14.02
N LEU A 113 0.10 -18.45 13.19
CA LEU A 113 -1.14 -17.87 12.67
C LEU A 113 -2.33 -17.97 13.65
N GLY A 114 -2.17 -18.72 14.75
CA GLY A 114 -3.26 -19.05 15.67
C GLY A 114 -4.30 -20.00 15.07
N ASN A 115 -3.94 -20.73 14.01
CA ASN A 115 -4.78 -21.76 13.40
C ASN A 115 -4.67 -23.05 14.23
N THR A 116 -5.74 -23.42 14.93
CA THR A 116 -5.75 -24.54 15.89
C THR A 116 -6.66 -25.67 15.45
N ASP A 117 -7.62 -25.39 14.58
CA ASP A 117 -8.66 -26.34 14.21
C ASP A 117 -8.48 -26.85 12.78
N PRO A 118 -8.90 -28.08 12.46
CA PRO A 118 -8.95 -28.56 11.08
C PRO A 118 -9.80 -27.62 10.21
N GLY A 119 -9.27 -27.21 9.06
CA GLY A 119 -9.96 -26.30 8.14
C GLY A 119 -9.59 -24.82 8.31
N ASP A 120 -8.84 -24.47 9.37
CA ASP A 120 -8.38 -23.10 9.61
C ASP A 120 -7.45 -22.58 8.53
N GLY A 121 -6.61 -23.46 7.96
CA GLY A 121 -5.72 -23.09 6.88
C GLY A 121 -6.49 -22.54 5.69
N TYR A 122 -7.60 -23.17 5.29
CA TYR A 122 -8.47 -22.65 4.23
C TYR A 122 -9.35 -21.49 4.71
N ALA A 123 -9.98 -21.61 5.87
CA ALA A 123 -10.93 -20.62 6.38
C ALA A 123 -10.28 -19.25 6.59
N TYR A 124 -9.00 -19.21 6.97
CA TYR A 124 -8.25 -17.99 7.28
C TYR A 124 -7.05 -17.76 6.37
N ARG A 125 -7.02 -18.34 5.16
CA ARG A 125 -6.07 -17.92 4.11
C ARG A 125 -6.23 -16.42 3.78
N GLY A 126 -5.23 -15.82 3.12
CA GLY A 126 -5.17 -14.38 2.86
C GLY A 126 -6.51 -13.78 2.41
N ASN A 127 -6.96 -12.75 3.12
CA ASN A 127 -8.34 -12.27 3.05
C ASN A 127 -8.47 -10.75 3.13
N GLY A 128 -9.35 -10.19 2.30
CA GLY A 128 -9.68 -8.77 2.25
C GLY A 128 -8.56 -7.90 1.70
N VAL A 129 -8.79 -6.59 1.80
CA VAL A 129 -7.85 -5.54 1.32
C VAL A 129 -6.48 -5.68 1.99
N MET A 130 -6.45 -6.06 3.25
CA MET A 130 -5.25 -6.18 4.07
C MET A 130 -4.52 -7.53 3.98
N GLN A 131 -5.01 -8.45 3.14
CA GLN A 131 -4.49 -9.83 3.03
C GLN A 131 -4.32 -10.51 4.41
N THR A 132 -5.30 -10.33 5.30
CA THR A 132 -5.29 -10.89 6.65
C THR A 132 -5.25 -12.41 6.60
N THR A 133 -4.25 -13.02 7.25
CA THR A 133 -4.02 -14.47 7.22
C THR A 133 -3.94 -15.02 8.64
N GLY A 134 -4.61 -16.13 8.90
CA GLY A 134 -4.65 -16.81 10.19
C GLY A 134 -5.80 -16.37 11.11
N ARG A 135 -6.36 -17.32 11.85
CA ARG A 135 -7.45 -17.11 12.82
C ARG A 135 -7.07 -16.06 13.87
N GLY A 136 -5.84 -16.11 14.37
CA GLY A 136 -5.36 -15.16 15.36
C GLY A 136 -5.34 -13.72 14.84
N ALA A 137 -5.00 -13.53 13.56
CA ALA A 137 -5.03 -12.22 12.93
C ALA A 137 -6.47 -11.71 12.72
N HIS A 138 -7.39 -12.58 12.31
CA HIS A 138 -8.81 -12.25 12.17
C HIS A 138 -9.43 -11.84 13.52
N GLN A 139 -9.08 -12.52 14.62
CA GLN A 139 -9.53 -12.15 15.96
C GLN A 139 -9.03 -10.76 16.37
N ARG A 140 -7.72 -10.49 16.22
CA ARG A 140 -7.14 -9.19 16.56
C ARG A 140 -7.76 -8.08 15.73
N LEU A 141 -7.96 -8.33 14.43
CA LEU A 141 -8.56 -7.36 13.52
C LEU A 141 -10.01 -7.07 13.88
N GLY A 142 -10.79 -8.09 14.24
CA GLY A 142 -12.17 -7.93 14.67
C GLY A 142 -12.30 -7.05 15.93
N ILE A 143 -11.42 -7.27 16.91
CA ILE A 143 -11.33 -6.43 18.11
C ILE A 143 -10.93 -4.99 17.73
N ALA A 144 -9.88 -4.81 16.93
CA ALA A 144 -9.40 -3.49 16.52
C ALA A 144 -10.45 -2.69 15.73
N CYS A 145 -11.27 -3.38 14.92
CA CYS A 145 -12.34 -2.77 14.15
C CYS A 145 -13.65 -2.58 14.95
N GLY A 146 -13.70 -3.02 16.21
CA GLY A 146 -14.90 -2.94 17.05
C GLY A 146 -16.03 -3.88 16.63
N VAL A 147 -15.73 -4.98 15.94
CA VAL A 147 -16.69 -6.00 15.50
C VAL A 147 -16.53 -7.33 16.24
N GLY A 148 -15.72 -7.35 17.31
CA GLY A 148 -15.55 -8.50 18.19
C GLY A 148 -15.00 -9.73 17.45
N ASP A 149 -15.70 -10.85 17.57
CA ASP A 149 -15.32 -12.14 16.97
C ASP A 149 -15.86 -12.33 15.54
N LEU A 150 -16.49 -11.31 14.93
CA LEU A 150 -17.17 -11.44 13.64
C LEU A 150 -16.24 -12.00 12.56
N PHE A 151 -15.00 -11.51 12.45
CA PHE A 151 -14.07 -11.99 11.43
C PHE A 151 -13.52 -13.40 11.72
N VAL A 152 -13.70 -13.92 12.93
CA VAL A 152 -13.44 -15.33 13.24
C VAL A 152 -14.64 -16.18 12.85
N ARG A 153 -15.86 -15.80 13.28
CA ARG A 153 -17.08 -16.55 12.96
C ARG A 153 -17.44 -16.53 11.47
N GLU A 154 -17.13 -15.43 10.79
CA GLU A 154 -17.43 -15.22 9.37
C GLU A 154 -16.23 -14.53 8.67
N PRO A 155 -15.18 -15.28 8.31
CA PRO A 155 -14.00 -14.69 7.66
C PRO A 155 -14.34 -13.98 6.36
N SER A 156 -15.32 -14.47 5.59
CA SER A 156 -15.78 -13.84 4.34
C SER A 156 -16.29 -12.41 4.52
N ALA A 157 -16.65 -12.00 5.74
CA ALA A 157 -17.08 -10.63 6.03
C ALA A 157 -16.02 -9.59 5.60
N LEU A 158 -14.73 -9.93 5.63
CA LEU A 158 -13.62 -9.07 5.16
C LEU A 158 -13.65 -8.75 3.65
N THR A 159 -14.52 -9.41 2.89
CA THR A 159 -14.78 -9.13 1.47
C THR A 159 -16.23 -8.71 1.20
N SER A 160 -17.04 -8.54 2.25
CA SER A 160 -18.45 -8.10 2.13
C SER A 160 -18.54 -6.58 1.97
N ALA A 161 -19.63 -6.11 1.35
CA ALA A 161 -19.91 -4.67 1.22
C ALA A 161 -19.82 -3.93 2.56
N LYS A 162 -20.40 -4.51 3.61
CA LYS A 162 -20.49 -3.87 4.92
C LYS A 162 -19.14 -3.68 5.62
N TYR A 163 -18.18 -4.61 5.44
CA TYR A 163 -16.97 -4.63 6.28
C TYR A 163 -15.65 -4.59 5.50
N ALA A 164 -15.66 -4.72 4.18
CA ALA A 164 -14.43 -4.85 3.40
C ALA A 164 -13.46 -3.66 3.54
N LEU A 165 -13.98 -2.44 3.70
CA LEU A 165 -13.15 -1.23 3.83
C LEU A 165 -12.81 -0.89 5.29
N LEU A 166 -13.47 -1.51 6.27
CA LEU A 166 -13.29 -1.18 7.69
C LEU A 166 -11.84 -1.42 8.17
N PRO A 167 -11.20 -2.57 7.90
CA PRO A 167 -9.78 -2.78 8.20
C PRO A 167 -8.85 -1.74 7.57
N ALA A 168 -9.04 -1.47 6.28
CA ALA A 168 -8.18 -0.54 5.54
C ALA A 168 -8.31 0.90 6.07
N LEU A 169 -9.52 1.30 6.46
CA LEU A 169 -9.77 2.60 7.09
C LEU A 169 -9.21 2.68 8.51
N ALA A 170 -9.27 1.59 9.28
CA ALA A 170 -8.64 1.51 10.60
C ALA A 170 -7.13 1.69 10.53
N GLU A 171 -6.46 0.96 9.63
CA GLU A 171 -5.02 1.13 9.41
C GLU A 171 -4.70 2.53 8.87
N TRP A 172 -5.48 3.04 7.92
CA TRP A 172 -5.34 4.39 7.39
C TRP A 172 -5.35 5.44 8.51
N ALA A 173 -6.24 5.31 9.49
CA ALA A 173 -6.27 6.19 10.65
C ALA A 173 -5.04 6.02 11.56
N GLU A 174 -4.63 4.78 11.83
CA GLU A 174 -3.48 4.46 12.67
C GLU A 174 -2.18 5.08 12.13
N ILE A 175 -1.98 5.03 10.81
CA ILE A 175 -0.80 5.63 10.18
C ILE A 175 -0.88 7.15 10.05
N GLY A 176 -1.96 7.79 10.49
CA GLY A 176 -2.21 9.22 10.30
C GLY A 176 -2.45 9.60 8.83
N GLY A 177 -3.04 8.69 8.05
CA GLY A 177 -3.18 8.77 6.60
C GLY A 177 -3.86 10.05 6.12
N ASN A 178 -4.87 10.55 6.84
CA ASN A 178 -5.52 11.82 6.51
C ASN A 178 -4.54 13.00 6.52
N GLY A 179 -3.73 13.14 7.57
CA GLY A 179 -2.77 14.24 7.69
C GLY A 179 -1.64 14.14 6.67
N LEU A 180 -1.25 12.91 6.28
CA LEU A 180 -0.29 12.70 5.21
C LEU A 180 -0.90 13.01 3.84
N ALA A 181 -2.15 12.62 3.61
CA ALA A 181 -2.85 12.90 2.36
C ALA A 181 -3.13 14.40 2.20
N ASP A 182 -3.41 15.14 3.28
CA ASP A 182 -3.55 16.60 3.26
C ASP A 182 -2.25 17.30 2.85
N LYS A 183 -1.10 16.68 3.16
CA LYS A 183 0.23 17.10 2.68
C LYS A 183 0.58 16.53 1.30
N ASN A 184 -0.31 15.75 0.69
CA ASN A 184 -0.07 15.03 -0.56
C ASN A 184 1.14 14.06 -0.50
N ASP A 185 1.42 13.47 0.66
CA ASP A 185 2.61 12.64 0.91
C ASP A 185 2.34 11.14 0.65
N LEU A 186 2.20 10.79 -0.63
CA LEU A 186 1.98 9.40 -1.07
C LEU A 186 3.10 8.45 -0.61
N ARG A 187 4.33 8.97 -0.49
CA ARG A 187 5.52 8.17 -0.22
C ARG A 187 5.57 7.73 1.24
N THR A 188 5.32 8.64 2.18
CA THR A 188 5.22 8.28 3.60
C THR A 188 4.01 7.41 3.86
N ILE A 189 2.87 7.66 3.19
CA ILE A 189 1.72 6.75 3.24
C ILE A 189 2.14 5.34 2.82
N THR A 190 2.78 5.20 1.65
CA THR A 190 3.25 3.91 1.12
C THR A 190 4.20 3.22 2.09
N ARG A 191 5.18 3.96 2.63
CA ARG A 191 6.14 3.45 3.62
C ARG A 191 5.45 2.96 4.88
N ARG A 192 4.46 3.70 5.40
CA ARG A 192 3.78 3.33 6.65
C ARG A 192 2.89 2.10 6.46
N ILE A 193 2.26 1.94 5.30
CA ILE A 193 1.44 0.75 4.97
C ILE A 193 2.34 -0.48 4.71
N ASN A 194 3.42 -0.33 3.95
CA ASN A 194 4.20 -1.48 3.44
C ASN A 194 5.50 -1.76 4.22
N GLY A 195 5.85 -0.91 5.19
CA GLY A 195 7.19 -0.91 5.80
C GLY A 195 8.32 -0.51 4.84
N GLY A 196 8.00 -0.05 3.63
CA GLY A 196 8.95 0.26 2.56
C GLY A 196 8.27 0.89 1.34
N TYR A 197 8.99 1.02 0.22
CA TYR A 197 8.49 1.71 -0.98
C TYR A 197 8.04 0.77 -2.10
N ASN A 198 7.88 -0.52 -1.78
CA ASN A 198 7.40 -1.50 -2.74
C ASN A 198 5.99 -1.09 -3.22
N GLY A 199 5.78 -1.11 -4.54
CA GLY A 199 4.53 -0.70 -5.15
C GLY A 199 4.31 0.82 -5.29
N LEU A 200 5.26 1.68 -4.86
CA LEU A 200 5.08 3.14 -4.90
C LEU A 200 4.69 3.66 -6.30
N ALA A 201 5.36 3.19 -7.36
CA ALA A 201 5.08 3.62 -8.73
C ALA A 201 3.67 3.22 -9.20
N ASP A 202 3.16 2.07 -8.78
CA ASP A 202 1.80 1.63 -9.12
C ASP A 202 0.74 2.40 -8.32
N ARG A 203 1.01 2.67 -7.03
CA ARG A 203 0.17 3.57 -6.20
C ARG A 203 0.12 4.98 -6.80
N GLU A 204 1.23 5.49 -7.31
CA GLU A 204 1.29 6.77 -8.03
C GLU A 204 0.44 6.72 -9.31
N ALA A 205 0.54 5.63 -10.07
CA ALA A 205 -0.29 5.43 -11.25
C ALA A 205 -1.79 5.37 -10.92
N TRP A 206 -2.19 4.71 -9.83
CA TRP A 206 -3.57 4.70 -9.37
C TRP A 206 -4.04 6.08 -8.92
N PHE A 207 -3.23 6.78 -8.12
CA PHE A 207 -3.51 8.16 -7.70
C PHE A 207 -3.78 9.06 -8.91
N ASN A 208 -2.92 8.99 -9.93
CA ASN A 208 -3.06 9.80 -11.15
C ASN A 208 -4.29 9.46 -11.98
N LYS A 209 -4.83 8.24 -11.88
CA LYS A 209 -6.10 7.85 -12.50
C LYS A 209 -7.31 8.40 -11.73
N VAL A 210 -7.30 8.31 -10.40
CA VAL A 210 -8.46 8.66 -9.56
C VAL A 210 -8.57 10.16 -9.27
N TRP A 211 -7.45 10.84 -9.04
CA TRP A 211 -7.42 12.24 -8.62
C TRP A 211 -8.15 13.20 -9.58
N PRO A 212 -7.97 13.10 -10.91
CA PRO A 212 -8.69 13.96 -11.86
C PRO A 212 -10.20 13.82 -11.80
N MET A 213 -10.72 12.68 -11.36
CA MET A 213 -12.16 12.39 -11.30
C MET A 213 -12.84 12.94 -10.04
N LEU A 214 -12.07 13.11 -8.96
CA LEU A 214 -12.54 13.54 -7.65
C LEU A 214 -12.43 15.06 -7.45
N ARG A 215 -11.53 15.72 -8.16
CA ARG A 215 -11.35 17.18 -8.07
C ARG A 215 -12.42 17.92 -8.88
N SER A 216 -12.98 18.98 -8.28
CA SER A 216 -14.02 19.82 -8.87
C SER A 216 -13.50 20.94 -9.80
N THR A 217 -12.20 21.01 -10.08
CA THR A 217 -11.61 22.03 -11.00
C THR A 217 -10.32 21.49 -11.63
N PRO A 218 -10.02 21.79 -12.93
CA PRO A 218 -8.74 21.45 -13.53
C PRO A 218 -7.64 22.29 -12.91
N SER A 219 -6.77 21.68 -12.10
CA SER A 219 -5.50 22.25 -11.67
C SER A 219 -4.35 21.50 -12.38
N ALA A 220 -3.16 22.08 -12.46
CA ALA A 220 -2.00 21.43 -13.06
C ALA A 220 -1.71 20.07 -12.37
N ALA A 221 -1.12 19.14 -13.14
CA ALA A 221 -0.75 17.82 -12.67
C ALA A 221 0.20 17.89 -11.45
N TRP A 222 -0.13 17.08 -10.43
CA TRP A 222 0.62 16.60 -9.27
C TRP A 222 1.92 17.31 -8.82
N GLU A 223 1.95 17.64 -7.53
CA GLU A 223 3.11 18.17 -6.80
C GLU A 223 3.17 17.54 -5.40
N VAL A 224 4.20 16.73 -5.14
CA VAL A 224 4.44 16.08 -3.83
C VAL A 224 4.89 17.10 -2.81
N ALA A 225 4.39 17.06 -1.58
CA ALA A 225 5.09 17.67 -0.45
C ALA A 225 5.69 16.57 0.46
N ASP A 226 7.00 16.45 0.29
CA ASP A 226 8.07 16.36 1.28
C ASP A 226 8.27 15.22 2.31
N ILE A 227 9.54 14.81 2.32
CA ILE A 227 10.21 13.66 2.94
C ILE A 227 11.33 14.26 3.80
N ASP A 228 11.25 14.14 5.12
CA ASP A 228 12.32 14.33 6.13
C ASP A 228 13.23 15.59 6.06
N GLY A 229 12.96 16.59 5.20
CA GLY A 229 13.61 17.90 5.22
C GLY A 229 12.92 18.90 4.27
N ASP A 230 12.58 20.09 4.78
CA ASP A 230 11.76 21.10 4.08
C ASP A 230 12.07 21.18 2.57
N MET A 231 11.13 20.79 1.73
CA MET A 231 11.31 20.74 0.28
C MET A 231 11.67 22.11 -0.30
N ARG A 232 11.24 23.20 0.34
CA ARG A 232 11.72 24.54 -0.02
C ARG A 232 13.22 24.66 0.22
N ALA A 233 13.74 24.12 1.31
CA ALA A 233 15.16 24.09 1.60
C ALA A 233 15.94 23.24 0.58
N ILE A 234 15.37 22.11 0.12
CA ILE A 234 15.99 21.31 -0.96
C ILE A 234 15.99 22.06 -2.28
N GLN A 235 14.88 22.71 -2.65
CA GLN A 235 14.79 23.55 -3.85
C GLN A 235 15.76 24.74 -3.78
N ALA A 236 15.83 25.42 -2.64
CA ALA A 236 16.77 26.51 -2.38
C ALA A 236 18.22 26.04 -2.44
N ALA A 237 18.53 24.86 -1.87
CA ALA A 237 19.86 24.25 -1.94
C ALA A 237 20.27 23.94 -3.39
N LEU A 238 19.37 23.38 -4.18
CA LEU A 238 19.61 23.12 -5.60
C LEU A 238 19.76 24.44 -6.37
N ASN A 239 18.91 25.44 -6.15
CA ASN A 239 19.05 26.75 -6.78
C ASN A 239 20.40 27.41 -6.46
N ALA A 240 20.85 27.34 -5.21
CA ALA A 240 22.17 27.81 -4.80
C ALA A 240 23.33 27.05 -5.46
N LEU A 241 23.08 25.84 -5.96
CA LEU A 241 24.03 25.01 -6.71
C LEU A 241 23.87 25.14 -8.24
N GLY A 242 23.07 26.10 -8.72
CA GLY A 242 22.96 26.43 -10.14
C GLY A 242 21.75 25.83 -10.86
N TYR A 243 20.82 25.20 -10.15
CA TYR A 243 19.53 24.80 -10.74
C TYR A 243 18.56 26.00 -10.82
N SER A 244 17.46 25.83 -11.56
CA SER A 244 16.41 26.86 -11.70
C SER A 244 15.04 26.25 -11.43
N LEU A 245 14.69 26.19 -10.15
CA LEU A 245 13.44 25.66 -9.61
C LEU A 245 12.65 26.78 -8.94
N ALA A 246 11.32 26.64 -8.91
CA ALA A 246 10.50 27.41 -7.98
C ALA A 246 10.69 26.84 -6.56
N GLU A 247 10.87 27.70 -5.56
CA GLU A 247 10.98 27.31 -4.12
C GLU A 247 9.60 27.23 -3.46
N ASP A 248 8.72 26.52 -4.14
CA ASP A 248 7.29 26.44 -3.84
C ASP A 248 6.93 25.31 -2.87
N GLY A 249 7.94 24.54 -2.41
CA GLY A 249 7.82 23.41 -1.50
C GLY A 249 7.27 22.16 -2.18
N ARG A 250 7.19 22.17 -3.52
CA ARG A 250 6.57 21.13 -4.33
C ARG A 250 7.63 20.30 -5.04
N PHE A 251 7.64 19.01 -4.72
CA PHE A 251 8.45 18.01 -5.38
C PHE A 251 7.76 17.54 -6.67
N GLY A 252 7.74 18.43 -7.67
CA GLY A 252 7.25 18.16 -9.03
C GLY A 252 8.31 17.57 -9.97
N PRO A 253 7.97 17.30 -11.24
CA PRO A 253 8.88 16.70 -12.22
C PRO A 253 10.21 17.45 -12.41
N ARG A 254 10.18 18.79 -12.34
CA ARG A 254 11.39 19.63 -12.41
C ARG A 254 12.30 19.43 -11.21
N THR A 255 11.72 19.40 -10.00
CA THR A 255 12.46 19.14 -8.76
C THR A 255 13.07 17.73 -8.79
N LYS A 256 12.31 16.72 -9.20
CA LYS A 256 12.81 15.34 -9.36
C LYS A 256 13.95 15.25 -10.38
N ALA A 257 13.84 15.94 -11.51
CA ALA A 257 14.90 15.99 -12.51
C ALA A 257 16.16 16.66 -11.96
N ALA A 258 16.03 17.81 -11.30
CA ALA A 258 17.15 18.50 -10.67
C ALA A 258 17.83 17.66 -9.57
N VAL A 259 17.06 16.94 -8.75
CA VAL A 259 17.63 16.01 -7.77
C VAL A 259 18.36 14.86 -8.46
N ALA A 260 17.80 14.27 -9.52
CA ALA A 260 18.44 13.19 -10.26
C ALA A 260 19.74 13.67 -10.94
N ASP A 261 19.73 14.89 -11.48
CA ASP A 261 20.89 15.54 -12.07
C ASP A 261 21.97 15.77 -11.00
N PHE A 262 21.59 16.31 -9.83
CA PHE A 262 22.50 16.52 -8.72
C PHE A 262 23.12 15.22 -8.24
N GLN A 263 22.31 14.16 -8.10
CA GLN A 263 22.78 12.83 -7.74
C GLN A 263 23.80 12.30 -8.75
N ARG A 264 23.53 12.43 -10.06
CA ARG A 264 24.50 12.04 -11.12
C ARG A 264 25.80 12.83 -11.01
N ALA A 265 25.70 14.15 -10.83
CA ALA A 265 26.87 15.02 -10.70
C ALA A 265 27.73 14.69 -9.47
N ASN A 266 27.13 14.15 -8.40
CA ASN A 266 27.80 13.81 -7.15
C ASN A 266 28.02 12.30 -6.97
N ARG A 267 27.91 11.51 -8.05
CA ARG A 267 28.15 10.05 -8.05
C ARG A 267 27.27 9.28 -7.05
N LEU A 268 26.05 9.76 -6.82
CA LEU A 268 25.03 9.09 -6.03
C LEU A 268 24.13 8.24 -6.94
N LYS A 269 23.32 7.36 -6.33
CA LYS A 269 22.24 6.69 -7.06
C LYS A 269 21.25 7.74 -7.57
N ALA A 270 21.10 7.83 -8.89
CA ALA A 270 20.27 8.82 -9.56
C ALA A 270 18.79 8.41 -9.65
N ASP A 271 18.14 8.25 -8.51
CA ASP A 271 16.71 7.90 -8.43
C ASP A 271 15.78 9.12 -8.42
N GLY A 272 16.36 10.32 -8.39
CA GLY A 272 15.65 11.59 -8.33
C GLY A 272 15.06 11.88 -6.96
N ILE A 273 15.37 11.10 -5.92
CA ILE A 273 14.77 11.22 -4.59
C ILE A 273 15.78 11.82 -3.61
N PRO A 274 15.48 12.95 -2.95
CA PRO A 274 16.40 13.57 -2.00
C PRO A 274 16.34 12.86 -0.64
N GLY A 275 16.83 11.61 -0.59
CA GLY A 275 16.96 10.85 0.66
C GLY A 275 18.15 11.32 1.51
N PRO A 276 18.40 10.71 2.70
CA PRO A 276 19.42 11.19 3.64
C PRO A 276 20.81 11.38 3.04
N VAL A 277 21.23 10.48 2.14
CA VAL A 277 22.52 10.57 1.44
C VAL A 277 22.56 11.78 0.49
N THR A 278 21.46 12.06 -0.20
CA THR A 278 21.35 13.22 -1.09
C THR A 278 21.28 14.52 -0.30
N CYS A 279 20.56 14.57 0.83
CA CYS A 279 20.51 15.75 1.70
C CYS A 279 21.89 16.07 2.31
N ALA A 280 22.59 15.06 2.84
CA ALA A 280 23.96 15.25 3.34
C ALA A 280 24.93 15.74 2.24
N ALA A 281 24.78 15.24 1.02
CA ALA A 281 25.57 15.71 -0.12
C ALA A 281 25.23 17.17 -0.49
N LEU A 282 23.96 17.58 -0.46
CA LEU A 282 23.55 18.97 -0.70
C LEU A 282 24.18 19.90 0.35
N GLU A 283 24.10 19.56 1.63
CA GLU A 283 24.73 20.33 2.72
C GLU A 283 26.24 20.47 2.53
N LEU A 284 26.93 19.37 2.22
CA LEU A 284 28.37 19.36 1.98
C LEU A 284 28.74 20.27 0.80
N ARG A 285 27.98 20.19 -0.31
CA ARG A 285 28.22 21.02 -1.49
C ARG A 285 27.99 22.50 -1.18
N LEU A 286 26.90 22.85 -0.50
CA LEU A 286 26.63 24.22 -0.09
C LEU A 286 27.74 24.79 0.80
N ALA A 287 28.26 23.99 1.75
CA ALA A 287 29.38 24.39 2.61
C ALA A 287 30.65 24.69 1.80
N THR A 288 30.94 23.89 0.75
CA THR A 288 32.11 24.10 -0.13
C THR A 288 31.95 25.26 -1.12
N THR A 289 30.73 25.77 -1.33
CA THR A 289 30.47 26.84 -2.30
C THR A 289 30.41 28.24 -1.64
N ARG A 290 30.33 28.33 -0.31
CA ARG A 290 30.47 29.62 0.40
C ARG A 290 31.94 30.04 0.43
N PRO A 291 32.30 31.28 0.02
CA PRO A 291 33.66 31.77 0.18
C PRO A 291 34.03 31.77 1.66
N ALA A 292 35.26 31.34 1.97
CA ALA A 292 35.82 31.45 3.32
C ALA A 292 35.69 32.92 3.76
N ARG A 293 34.96 33.15 4.85
CA ARG A 293 34.78 34.48 5.42
C ARG A 293 36.18 35.01 5.77
N ALA A 294 36.66 36.02 5.05
CA ALA A 294 37.89 36.71 5.40
C ALA A 294 37.75 37.24 6.83
N ALA A 295 38.67 36.83 7.70
CA ALA A 295 38.81 37.36 9.05
C ALA A 295 39.40 38.77 9.02
#